data_AF-A0A6L5YQB8-F1
#
_entry.id   AF-A0A6L5YQB8-F1
#
_cell.length_a   1.000
_cell.length_b   1.000
_cell.length_c   1.000
_cell.angle_alpha   90.00
_cell.angle_beta   90.00
_cell.angle_gamma   90.00
#
_symmetry.space_group_name_H-M   'P 1'
#
loop_
_entity.id
_entity.type
_entity.pdbx_description
1 polymer ?
#
loop_
_entity_poly.entity_id
_entity_poly.type
_entity_poly.pdbx_seq_one_letter_code
_entity_poly.pdbx_strand_id
1 'polypeptide(L)'
;MAQKGDLMTARSDIRVLDATMRDGGLVNNFRFTDDFINALYRTNVKAGVDYMEFGYKASRELFDPDKFGKWKFCSEEDIRAIVGENNSDMKISVMADVGRCDYKHDIIDKKDSVIDMVRVATYVHQMPTAIEMIEDAKAKGYEVTCNIMAVSNAKEADIDQALEMVGQSPADGIYIVDSYGSLYPEQIRAISDKYMDVAEKYNKYIGMHAHNNQQLAFANTIEATARGVSYLDATMMSMGRGAGNCAMELLISFLKNPKYNIFPVLKFIEEHMLPLKADGIVWGYDIPYLLTGRLNQHPSAAIDYTKAGRTDYADFYADLLDK
;
A
#
# COMPACT_ATOMS: atom_id res chain seq x y z
N MET A 1 21.13 -3.61 -16.47
CA MET A 1 22.09 -3.49 -15.36
C MET A 1 22.21 -4.82 -14.61
N ALA A 2 23.25 -4.99 -13.80
CA ALA A 2 23.39 -6.18 -12.96
C ALA A 2 22.28 -6.24 -11.89
N GLN A 3 21.93 -7.45 -11.47
CA GLN A 3 21.03 -7.68 -10.34
C GLN A 3 21.62 -7.03 -9.08
N LYS A 4 20.92 -6.05 -8.48
CA LYS A 4 21.41 -5.29 -7.30
C LYS A 4 21.10 -5.99 -5.97
N GLY A 5 20.08 -6.86 -5.92
CA GLY A 5 19.70 -7.63 -4.73
C GLY A 5 19.61 -9.13 -4.97
N ASP A 6 19.73 -9.94 -3.93
CA ASP A 6 19.55 -11.39 -3.99
C ASP A 6 18.28 -11.81 -3.22
N LEU A 7 17.61 -12.86 -3.70
CA LEU A 7 16.43 -13.48 -3.08
C LEU A 7 16.78 -14.74 -2.28
N MET A 8 17.99 -15.27 -2.45
CA MET A 8 18.44 -16.52 -1.82
C MET A 8 19.07 -16.29 -0.44
N THR A 9 19.43 -15.07 -0.11
CA THR A 9 20.06 -14.67 1.16
C THR A 9 19.23 -13.64 1.92
N ALA A 10 19.50 -13.52 3.22
CA ALA A 10 18.86 -12.48 4.04
C ALA A 10 19.45 -11.10 3.71
N ARG A 11 18.58 -10.11 3.58
CA ARG A 11 18.95 -8.71 3.33
C ARG A 11 18.51 -7.83 4.49
N SER A 12 19.45 -7.32 5.28
CA SER A 12 19.16 -6.58 6.52
C SER A 12 18.43 -5.26 6.30
N ASP A 13 18.47 -4.72 5.09
CA ASP A 13 17.81 -3.48 4.68
C ASP A 13 16.33 -3.68 4.33
N ILE A 14 15.85 -4.92 4.15
CA ILE A 14 14.43 -5.17 3.87
C ILE A 14 13.55 -4.72 5.04
N ARG A 15 12.46 -4.02 4.71
CA ARG A 15 11.39 -3.60 5.60
C ARG A 15 10.05 -4.10 5.05
N VAL A 16 9.27 -4.81 5.86
CA VAL A 16 7.91 -5.23 5.49
C VAL A 16 6.90 -4.26 6.09
N LEU A 17 5.97 -3.79 5.27
CA LEU A 17 4.88 -2.91 5.65
C LEU A 17 3.54 -3.65 5.49
N ASP A 18 2.78 -3.77 6.58
CA ASP A 18 1.40 -4.28 6.55
C ASP A 18 0.43 -3.16 6.16
N ALA A 19 -0.29 -3.33 5.07
CA ALA A 19 -1.33 -2.41 4.59
C ALA A 19 -2.74 -3.00 4.72
N THR A 20 -2.93 -4.03 5.55
CA THR A 20 -4.17 -4.83 5.63
C THR A 20 -5.36 -3.94 5.99
N MET A 21 -5.17 -3.01 6.93
CA MET A 21 -6.22 -2.10 7.35
C MET A 21 -6.45 -0.95 6.36
N ARG A 22 -5.38 -0.43 5.73
CA ARG A 22 -5.47 0.72 4.83
C ARG A 22 -6.04 0.36 3.47
N ASP A 23 -5.42 -0.58 2.77
CA ASP A 23 -5.91 -1.03 1.47
C ASP A 23 -7.13 -1.94 1.63
N GLY A 24 -7.10 -2.87 2.60
CA GLY A 24 -8.25 -3.71 2.92
C GLY A 24 -9.46 -2.94 3.44
N GLY A 25 -9.27 -1.72 3.96
CA GLY A 25 -10.37 -0.82 4.32
C GLY A 25 -11.27 -0.46 3.13
N LEU A 26 -10.76 -0.55 1.89
CA LEU A 26 -11.57 -0.35 0.68
C LEU A 26 -12.56 -1.50 0.44
N VAL A 27 -12.35 -2.66 1.06
CA VAL A 27 -13.23 -3.84 0.94
C VAL A 27 -14.45 -3.71 1.86
N ASN A 28 -14.30 -3.10 3.04
CA ASN A 28 -15.36 -3.01 4.06
C ASN A 28 -15.73 -1.57 4.45
N ASN A 29 -15.38 -0.58 3.63
CA ASN A 29 -15.56 0.85 3.93
C ASN A 29 -14.94 1.27 5.28
N PHE A 30 -13.78 0.71 5.62
CA PHE A 30 -13.00 1.02 6.83
C PHE A 30 -13.72 0.69 8.13
N ARG A 31 -14.68 -0.26 8.12
CA ARG A 31 -15.48 -0.66 9.29
C ARG A 31 -14.89 -1.83 10.08
N PHE A 32 -13.57 -1.94 10.13
CA PHE A 32 -12.91 -2.89 11.04
C PHE A 32 -13.21 -2.54 12.49
N THR A 33 -13.39 -3.56 13.34
CA THR A 33 -13.56 -3.35 14.79
C THR A 33 -12.23 -3.05 15.45
N ASP A 34 -12.26 -2.38 16.60
CA ASP A 34 -11.07 -2.10 17.41
C ASP A 34 -10.35 -3.39 17.81
N ASP A 35 -11.09 -4.46 18.10
CA ASP A 35 -10.54 -5.79 18.40
C ASP A 35 -9.75 -6.38 17.23
N PHE A 36 -10.28 -6.28 16.00
CA PHE A 36 -9.58 -6.75 14.80
C PHE A 36 -8.27 -5.98 14.60
N ILE A 37 -8.29 -4.66 14.79
CA ILE A 37 -7.11 -3.80 14.63
C ILE A 37 -6.08 -4.03 15.74
N ASN A 38 -6.53 -4.21 16.98
CA ASN A 38 -5.64 -4.57 18.09
C ASN A 38 -4.97 -5.93 17.87
N ALA A 39 -5.74 -6.92 17.39
CA ALA A 39 -5.22 -8.23 17.05
C ALA A 39 -4.20 -8.16 15.89
N LEU A 40 -4.49 -7.36 14.85
CA LEU A 40 -3.57 -7.13 13.73
C LEU A 40 -2.28 -6.47 14.20
N TYR A 41 -2.36 -5.41 15.00
CA TYR A 41 -1.18 -4.73 15.59
C TYR A 41 -0.30 -5.70 16.38
N ARG A 42 -0.89 -6.46 17.32
CA ARG A 42 -0.14 -7.45 18.12
C ARG A 42 0.45 -8.56 17.26
N THR A 43 -0.25 -8.96 16.20
CA THR A 43 0.24 -9.96 15.24
C THR A 43 1.46 -9.44 14.51
N ASN A 44 1.39 -8.22 13.96
CA ASN A 44 2.48 -7.60 13.21
C ASN A 44 3.73 -7.41 14.07
N VAL A 45 3.59 -6.95 15.32
CA VAL A 45 4.71 -6.87 16.28
C VAL A 45 5.36 -8.24 16.48
N LYS A 46 4.57 -9.30 16.73
CA LYS A 46 5.10 -10.66 16.94
C LYS A 46 5.68 -11.29 15.68
N ALA A 47 5.19 -10.88 14.51
CA ALA A 47 5.64 -11.35 13.20
C ALA A 47 6.91 -10.65 12.74
N GLY A 48 7.38 -9.61 13.45
CA GLY A 48 8.56 -8.82 13.09
C GLY A 48 8.32 -7.89 11.91
N VAL A 49 7.07 -7.53 11.63
CA VAL A 49 6.70 -6.51 10.63
C VAL A 49 7.26 -5.16 11.06
N ASP A 50 7.80 -4.40 10.10
CA ASP A 50 8.51 -3.14 10.40
C ASP A 50 7.58 -1.94 10.45
N TYR A 51 6.53 -1.94 9.62
CA TYR A 51 5.55 -0.86 9.57
C TYR A 51 4.14 -1.44 9.53
N MET A 52 3.23 -0.85 10.30
CA MET A 52 1.79 -1.10 10.16
C MET A 52 1.11 0.17 9.69
N GLU A 53 0.51 0.10 8.51
CA GLU A 53 -0.24 1.19 7.92
C GLU A 53 -1.70 1.14 8.39
N PHE A 54 -2.04 2.12 9.21
CA PHE A 54 -3.42 2.49 9.49
C PHE A 54 -4.01 3.17 8.26
N GLY A 55 -5.32 3.43 8.26
CA GLY A 55 -6.03 3.92 7.08
C GLY A 55 -5.61 5.32 6.58
N TYR A 56 -6.59 6.10 6.18
CA TYR A 56 -6.33 7.41 5.55
C TYR A 56 -6.42 8.53 6.58
N LYS A 57 -5.73 9.64 6.30
CA LYS A 57 -6.05 10.97 6.85
C LYS A 57 -7.02 11.68 5.90
N ALA A 58 -8.17 11.07 5.64
CA ALA A 58 -9.15 11.65 4.71
C ALA A 58 -9.80 12.91 5.30
N SER A 59 -10.03 13.93 4.47
CA SER A 59 -10.74 15.14 4.90
C SER A 59 -12.21 14.82 5.20
N ARG A 60 -12.68 15.26 6.38
CA ARG A 60 -14.09 15.14 6.78
C ARG A 60 -15.03 16.06 6.00
N GLU A 61 -14.49 17.06 5.30
CA GLU A 61 -15.28 17.91 4.40
C GLU A 61 -15.59 17.20 3.08
N LEU A 62 -14.69 16.32 2.63
CA LEU A 62 -14.82 15.58 1.37
C LEU A 62 -15.46 14.20 1.54
N PHE A 63 -15.31 13.58 2.72
CA PHE A 63 -15.82 12.26 3.02
C PHE A 63 -16.74 12.29 4.23
N ASP A 64 -17.98 11.89 4.01
CA ASP A 64 -19.02 11.76 5.03
C ASP A 64 -18.66 10.66 6.05
N PRO A 65 -18.41 11.00 7.33
CA PRO A 65 -18.08 10.02 8.37
C PRO A 65 -19.14 8.96 8.60
N ASP A 66 -20.40 9.19 8.24
CA ASP A 66 -21.45 8.17 8.42
C ASP A 66 -21.35 7.04 7.37
N LYS A 67 -20.71 7.32 6.22
CA LYS A 67 -20.53 6.35 5.14
C LYS A 67 -19.32 5.44 5.33
N PHE A 68 -18.34 5.87 6.13
CA PHE A 68 -17.08 5.14 6.35
C PHE A 68 -16.85 4.85 7.84
N GLY A 69 -16.08 3.83 8.16
CA GLY A 69 -15.61 3.65 9.54
C GLY A 69 -14.51 4.65 9.90
N LYS A 70 -14.26 4.82 11.21
CA LYS A 70 -13.30 5.80 11.76
C LYS A 70 -11.89 5.67 11.19
N TRP A 71 -11.51 4.47 10.76
CA TRP A 71 -10.22 4.17 10.14
C TRP A 71 -10.02 4.82 8.77
N LYS A 72 -11.07 5.36 8.13
CA LYS A 72 -10.92 6.22 6.96
C LYS A 72 -10.27 7.57 7.29
N PHE A 73 -10.34 7.98 8.56
CA PHE A 73 -9.89 9.30 9.02
C PHE A 73 -8.72 9.22 10.00
N CYS A 74 -8.56 8.09 10.70
CA CYS A 74 -7.43 7.78 11.58
C CYS A 74 -7.06 8.95 12.52
N SER A 75 -7.98 9.28 13.43
CA SER A 75 -7.71 10.26 14.47
C SER A 75 -6.57 9.78 15.39
N GLU A 76 -5.83 10.71 15.99
CA GLU A 76 -4.77 10.37 16.94
C GLU A 76 -5.31 9.58 18.13
N GLU A 77 -6.51 9.95 18.62
CA GLU A 77 -7.19 9.26 19.72
C GLU A 77 -7.49 7.80 19.37
N ASP A 78 -8.04 7.55 18.16
CA ASP A 78 -8.38 6.20 17.72
C ASP A 78 -7.15 5.31 17.56
N ILE A 79 -6.06 5.84 17.00
CA ILE A 79 -4.82 5.07 16.86
C ILE A 79 -4.23 4.79 18.25
N ARG A 80 -4.14 5.81 19.12
CA ARG A 80 -3.59 5.69 20.47
C ARG A 80 -4.41 4.75 21.36
N ALA A 81 -5.73 4.67 21.16
CA ALA A 81 -6.58 3.70 21.85
C ALA A 81 -6.20 2.23 21.53
N ILE A 82 -5.65 1.97 20.34
CA ILE A 82 -5.18 0.63 19.95
C ILE A 82 -3.75 0.39 20.42
N VAL A 83 -2.84 1.32 20.13
CA VAL A 83 -1.38 1.08 20.24
C VAL A 83 -0.75 1.66 21.50
N GLY A 84 -1.49 2.45 22.29
CA GLY A 84 -0.93 3.27 23.37
C GLY A 84 0.09 4.26 22.81
N GLU A 85 1.23 4.39 23.49
CA GLU A 85 2.38 5.17 23.00
C GLU A 85 3.27 4.39 22.00
N ASN A 86 2.81 3.23 21.51
CA ASN A 86 3.57 2.30 20.67
C ASN A 86 4.93 1.91 21.27
N ASN A 87 4.92 1.10 22.33
CA ASN A 87 6.14 0.59 22.97
C ASN A 87 6.80 -0.58 22.21
N SER A 88 6.80 -0.54 20.88
CA SER A 88 7.36 -1.58 20.02
C SER A 88 8.28 -0.97 18.95
N ASP A 89 9.15 -1.79 18.35
CA ASP A 89 10.02 -1.33 17.26
C ASP A 89 9.28 -1.13 15.93
N MET A 90 8.04 -1.65 15.83
CA MET A 90 7.22 -1.49 14.63
C MET A 90 6.70 -0.06 14.56
N LYS A 91 6.92 0.60 13.42
CA LYS A 91 6.47 1.96 13.17
C LYS A 91 5.02 2.01 12.70
N ILE A 92 4.34 3.08 13.08
CA ILE A 92 2.96 3.34 12.64
C ILE A 92 2.98 4.26 11.42
N SER A 93 2.24 3.90 10.37
CA SER A 93 2.09 4.76 9.20
C SER A 93 0.63 5.04 8.86
N VAL A 94 0.39 6.13 8.13
CA VAL A 94 -0.91 6.49 7.56
C VAL A 94 -0.74 6.97 6.13
N MET A 95 -1.81 6.89 5.34
CA MET A 95 -1.82 7.42 3.97
C MET A 95 -2.51 8.79 3.89
N ALA A 96 -1.90 9.72 3.17
CA ALA A 96 -2.46 11.02 2.84
C ALA A 96 -2.53 11.18 1.31
N ASP A 97 -3.74 11.19 0.77
CA ASP A 97 -3.99 11.35 -0.66
C ASP A 97 -3.98 12.84 -1.05
N VAL A 98 -3.21 13.20 -2.08
CA VAL A 98 -3.21 14.56 -2.63
C VAL A 98 -4.62 14.94 -3.11
N GLY A 99 -5.13 16.07 -2.59
CA GLY A 99 -6.47 16.58 -2.90
C GLY A 99 -7.61 15.89 -2.13
N ARG A 100 -7.30 15.01 -1.18
CA ARG A 100 -8.30 14.27 -0.36
C ARG A 100 -8.01 14.33 1.15
N CYS A 101 -6.95 15.00 1.55
CA CYS A 101 -6.49 15.17 2.93
C CYS A 101 -6.34 16.66 3.21
N ASP A 102 -6.84 17.15 4.35
CA ASP A 102 -6.52 18.49 4.85
C ASP A 102 -5.24 18.40 5.70
N TYR A 103 -4.12 18.13 5.04
CA TYR A 103 -2.86 17.76 5.69
C TYR A 103 -2.32 18.82 6.66
N LYS A 104 -2.71 20.08 6.49
CA LYS A 104 -2.30 21.16 7.40
C LYS A 104 -2.94 21.01 8.78
N HIS A 105 -4.17 20.52 8.84
CA HIS A 105 -4.94 20.34 10.08
C HIS A 105 -4.96 18.88 10.55
N ASP A 106 -5.13 17.92 9.63
CA ASP A 106 -5.30 16.49 9.96
C ASP A 106 -3.99 15.77 10.34
N ILE A 107 -2.84 16.37 9.99
CA ILE A 107 -1.50 15.89 10.36
C ILE A 107 -0.89 16.91 11.33
N ILE A 108 -0.83 16.56 12.60
CA ILE A 108 -0.28 17.41 13.68
C ILE A 108 1.24 17.28 13.79
N ASP A 109 1.90 17.99 14.70
CA ASP A 109 3.34 17.83 14.96
C ASP A 109 3.68 16.39 15.43
N LYS A 110 4.77 15.80 14.93
CA LYS A 110 5.19 14.43 15.28
C LYS A 110 5.41 14.25 16.79
N LYS A 111 5.87 15.28 17.51
CA LYS A 111 6.10 15.23 18.96
C LYS A 111 4.82 14.90 19.76
N ASP A 112 3.65 15.18 19.19
CA ASP A 112 2.34 14.97 19.79
C ASP A 112 1.60 13.77 19.16
N SER A 113 2.19 13.11 18.16
CA SER A 113 1.58 12.02 17.39
C SER A 113 2.26 10.67 17.62
N VAL A 114 1.46 9.61 17.63
CA VAL A 114 1.95 8.21 17.65
C VAL A 114 2.32 7.69 16.25
N ILE A 115 2.00 8.43 15.19
CA ILE A 115 2.32 8.08 13.80
C ILE A 115 3.78 8.40 13.54
N ASP A 116 4.53 7.48 12.93
CA ASP A 116 5.94 7.67 12.59
C ASP A 116 6.14 8.08 11.13
N MET A 117 5.29 7.58 10.24
CA MET A 117 5.40 7.81 8.80
C MET A 117 4.10 8.31 8.17
N VAL A 118 4.21 9.32 7.32
CA VAL A 118 3.13 9.77 6.42
C VAL A 118 3.47 9.34 4.99
N ARG A 119 2.57 8.57 4.37
CA ARG A 119 2.72 8.12 2.98
C ARG A 119 1.88 9.02 2.08
N VAL A 120 2.53 9.89 1.32
CA VAL A 120 1.86 10.84 0.42
C VAL A 120 1.57 10.14 -0.91
N ALA A 121 0.30 9.86 -1.18
CA ALA A 121 -0.13 9.21 -2.42
C ALA A 121 -0.56 10.25 -3.46
N THR A 122 0.02 10.15 -4.66
CA THR A 122 -0.17 11.14 -5.72
C THR A 122 -0.20 10.52 -7.10
N TYR A 123 -0.93 11.15 -8.03
CA TYR A 123 -0.68 10.96 -9.46
C TYR A 123 0.44 11.89 -9.93
N VAL A 124 1.09 11.54 -11.03
CA VAL A 124 2.23 12.30 -11.59
C VAL A 124 1.87 13.78 -11.86
N HIS A 125 0.68 14.06 -12.37
CA HIS A 125 0.25 15.43 -12.67
C HIS A 125 0.01 16.31 -11.43
N GLN A 126 -0.07 15.72 -10.23
CA GLN A 126 -0.27 16.42 -8.96
C GLN A 126 1.04 16.56 -8.16
N MET A 127 2.19 16.21 -8.76
CA MET A 127 3.48 16.16 -8.05
C MET A 127 3.87 17.46 -7.33
N PRO A 128 3.62 18.67 -7.87
CA PRO A 128 3.92 19.90 -7.13
C PRO A 128 3.20 19.97 -5.77
N THR A 129 1.91 19.66 -5.72
CA THR A 129 1.14 19.63 -4.46
C THR A 129 1.60 18.49 -3.55
N ALA A 130 1.99 17.36 -4.11
CA ALA A 130 2.57 16.26 -3.32
C ALA A 130 3.86 16.70 -2.61
N ILE A 131 4.71 17.48 -3.26
CA ILE A 131 5.95 18.01 -2.66
C ILE A 131 5.64 18.97 -1.53
N GLU A 132 4.66 19.86 -1.66
CA GLU A 132 4.23 20.73 -0.57
C GLU A 132 3.77 19.91 0.66
N MET A 133 3.00 18.83 0.43
CA MET A 133 2.58 17.92 1.50
C MET A 133 3.77 17.20 2.14
N ILE A 134 4.75 16.78 1.33
CA ILE A 134 5.97 16.14 1.80
C ILE A 134 6.78 17.10 2.68
N GLU A 135 6.99 18.34 2.22
CA GLU A 135 7.73 19.37 2.95
C GLU A 135 7.05 19.71 4.28
N ASP A 136 5.72 19.85 4.31
CA ASP A 136 4.95 20.10 5.53
C ASP A 136 5.09 18.95 6.54
N ALA A 137 4.90 17.70 6.10
CA ALA A 137 5.06 16.53 6.97
C ALA A 137 6.50 16.36 7.47
N LYS A 138 7.52 16.63 6.62
CA LYS A 138 8.93 16.63 7.04
C LYS A 138 9.22 17.73 8.05
N ALA A 139 8.68 18.93 7.88
CA ALA A 139 8.83 20.04 8.82
C ALA A 139 8.19 19.73 10.19
N LYS A 140 7.09 18.97 10.21
CA LYS A 140 6.44 18.46 11.42
C LYS A 140 7.19 17.30 12.09
N GLY A 141 8.23 16.77 11.45
CA GLY A 141 9.13 15.76 12.02
C GLY A 141 8.86 14.31 11.63
N TYR A 142 8.01 14.04 10.63
CA TYR A 142 7.70 12.67 10.21
C TYR A 142 8.77 12.06 9.30
N GLU A 143 8.79 10.73 9.25
CA GLU A 143 9.26 10.00 8.07
C GLU A 143 8.21 10.14 6.96
N VAL A 144 8.63 10.36 5.71
CA VAL A 144 7.70 10.63 4.62
C VAL A 144 8.08 9.87 3.36
N THR A 145 7.09 9.24 2.74
CA THR A 145 7.25 8.60 1.42
C THR A 145 6.38 9.28 0.37
N CYS A 146 6.84 9.22 -0.88
CA CYS A 146 6.02 9.54 -2.04
C CYS A 146 5.58 8.26 -2.75
N ASN A 147 4.28 8.03 -2.84
CA ASN A 147 3.65 6.88 -3.47
C ASN A 147 3.07 7.33 -4.82
N ILE A 148 3.78 7.04 -5.92
CA ILE A 148 3.38 7.46 -7.27
C ILE A 148 2.38 6.43 -7.82
N MET A 149 1.11 6.82 -7.91
CA MET A 149 0.02 5.95 -8.35
C MET A 149 -0.08 5.85 -9.88
N ALA A 150 -0.63 4.74 -10.35
CA ALA A 150 -0.93 4.45 -11.76
C ALA A 150 0.25 4.66 -12.71
N VAL A 151 1.45 4.21 -12.29
CA VAL A 151 2.67 4.30 -13.10
C VAL A 151 2.54 3.60 -14.45
N SER A 152 1.66 2.59 -14.55
CA SER A 152 1.33 1.88 -15.78
C SER A 152 0.62 2.73 -16.85
N ASN A 153 0.02 3.87 -16.47
CA ASN A 153 -0.71 4.77 -17.38
C ASN A 153 -0.01 6.12 -17.58
N ALA A 154 1.10 6.36 -16.87
CA ALA A 154 1.87 7.58 -17.03
C ALA A 154 2.85 7.43 -18.20
N LYS A 155 3.14 8.54 -18.91
CA LYS A 155 4.21 8.54 -19.92
C LYS A 155 5.54 8.43 -19.21
N GLU A 156 6.49 7.75 -19.86
CA GLU A 156 7.81 7.53 -19.27
C GLU A 156 8.51 8.84 -18.86
N ALA A 157 8.45 9.86 -19.72
CA ALA A 157 9.03 11.18 -19.44
C ALA A 157 8.37 11.89 -18.24
N ASP A 158 7.06 11.69 -18.04
CA ASP A 158 6.35 12.28 -16.90
C ASP A 158 6.79 11.60 -15.60
N ILE A 159 7.02 10.28 -15.63
CA ILE A 159 7.58 9.52 -14.49
C ILE A 159 9.00 10.00 -14.19
N ASP A 160 9.85 10.18 -15.20
CA ASP A 160 11.23 10.66 -15.03
C ASP A 160 11.26 12.04 -14.36
N GLN A 161 10.41 12.96 -14.83
CA GLN A 161 10.29 14.28 -14.24
C GLN A 161 9.79 14.20 -12.78
N ALA A 162 8.76 13.39 -12.52
CA ALA A 162 8.25 13.18 -11.16
C ALA A 162 9.32 12.61 -10.22
N LEU A 163 10.08 11.62 -10.68
CA LEU A 163 11.16 11.02 -9.89
C LEU A 163 12.29 12.00 -9.60
N GLU A 164 12.68 12.83 -10.55
CA GLU A 164 13.68 13.88 -10.34
C GLU A 164 13.20 14.88 -9.29
N MET A 165 11.94 15.33 -9.39
CA MET A 165 11.37 16.27 -8.42
C MET A 165 11.30 15.68 -7.01
N VAL A 166 10.83 14.43 -6.86
CA VAL A 166 10.76 13.75 -5.56
C VAL A 166 12.17 13.44 -5.02
N GLY A 167 13.12 13.07 -5.89
CA GLY A 167 14.50 12.85 -5.50
C GLY A 167 15.13 14.08 -4.84
N GLN A 168 14.83 15.28 -5.36
CA GLN A 168 15.28 16.55 -4.80
C GLN A 168 14.51 17.00 -3.55
N SER A 169 13.32 16.44 -3.32
CA SER A 169 12.48 16.74 -2.15
C SER A 169 13.04 16.11 -0.86
N PRO A 170 12.53 16.49 0.33
CA PRO A 170 12.97 15.90 1.60
C PRO A 170 12.32 14.55 1.92
N ALA A 171 11.57 13.92 1.00
CA ALA A 171 11.04 12.57 1.18
C ALA A 171 12.16 11.57 1.52
N ASP A 172 11.90 10.61 2.40
CA ASP A 172 12.84 9.57 2.78
C ASP A 172 12.86 8.41 1.76
N GLY A 173 11.72 8.15 1.13
CA GLY A 173 11.61 7.12 0.10
C GLY A 173 10.52 7.31 -0.94
N ILE A 174 10.61 6.51 -2.00
CA ILE A 174 9.71 6.55 -3.16
C ILE A 174 9.16 5.15 -3.41
N TYR A 175 7.84 5.05 -3.58
CA TYR A 175 7.16 3.78 -3.82
C TYR A 175 6.77 3.63 -5.29
N ILE A 176 7.12 2.48 -5.86
CA ILE A 176 6.53 1.95 -7.09
C ILE A 176 5.15 1.42 -6.71
N VAL A 177 4.09 1.94 -7.34
CA VAL A 177 2.71 1.52 -7.07
C VAL A 177 2.05 0.97 -8.33
N ASP A 178 1.90 -0.36 -8.40
CA ASP A 178 1.13 -1.04 -9.45
C ASP A 178 -0.37 -0.95 -9.15
N SER A 179 -0.93 0.26 -9.23
CA SER A 179 -2.29 0.58 -8.75
C SER A 179 -3.39 -0.23 -9.42
N TYR A 180 -3.17 -0.67 -10.67
CA TYR A 180 -4.14 -1.42 -11.47
C TYR A 180 -3.78 -2.90 -11.57
N GLY A 181 -2.72 -3.38 -10.92
CA GLY A 181 -2.29 -4.78 -10.98
C GLY A 181 -2.03 -5.24 -12.42
N SER A 182 -1.53 -4.33 -13.25
CA SER A 182 -1.44 -4.47 -14.70
C SER A 182 -0.02 -4.79 -15.17
N LEU A 183 0.98 -4.54 -14.33
CA LEU A 183 2.38 -4.67 -14.67
C LEU A 183 2.87 -6.12 -14.60
N TYR A 184 3.78 -6.45 -15.51
CA TYR A 184 4.47 -7.73 -15.59
C TYR A 184 5.86 -7.65 -14.94
N PRO A 185 6.45 -8.77 -14.49
CA PRO A 185 7.77 -8.78 -13.88
C PRO A 185 8.85 -8.09 -14.75
N GLU A 186 8.83 -8.26 -16.06
CA GLU A 186 9.77 -7.62 -16.98
C GLU A 186 9.67 -6.08 -16.95
N GLN A 187 8.46 -5.54 -16.79
CA GLN A 187 8.24 -4.10 -16.64
C GLN A 187 8.69 -3.62 -15.26
N ILE A 188 8.36 -4.38 -14.21
CA ILE A 188 8.80 -4.08 -12.84
C ILE A 188 10.31 -4.05 -12.74
N ARG A 189 11.02 -4.93 -13.45
CA ARG A 189 12.49 -4.90 -13.53
C ARG A 189 13.00 -3.56 -14.03
N ALA A 190 12.47 -3.09 -15.17
CA ALA A 190 12.88 -1.82 -15.78
C ALA A 190 12.51 -0.61 -14.91
N ILE A 191 11.30 -0.61 -14.32
CA ILE A 191 10.85 0.45 -13.42
C ILE A 191 11.71 0.47 -12.14
N SER A 192 12.02 -0.70 -11.58
CA SER A 192 12.86 -0.79 -10.39
C SER A 192 14.27 -0.27 -10.65
N ASP A 193 14.87 -0.60 -11.80
CA ASP A 193 16.19 -0.05 -12.17
C ASP A 193 16.17 1.48 -12.17
N LYS A 194 15.16 2.08 -12.80
CA LYS A 194 14.97 3.53 -12.84
C LYS A 194 14.81 4.15 -11.44
N TYR A 195 13.97 3.57 -10.60
CA TYR A 195 13.75 4.08 -9.23
C TYR A 195 15.02 3.92 -8.39
N MET A 196 15.76 2.83 -8.55
CA MET A 196 17.02 2.60 -7.83
C MET A 196 18.14 3.57 -8.25
N ASP A 197 18.18 4.01 -9.52
CA ASP A 197 19.14 5.03 -9.95
C ASP A 197 18.85 6.38 -9.28
N VAL A 198 17.58 6.74 -9.12
CA VAL A 198 17.14 7.93 -8.37
C VAL A 198 17.47 7.77 -6.89
N ALA A 199 17.26 6.57 -6.33
CA ALA A 199 17.59 6.23 -4.95
C ALA A 199 19.08 6.46 -4.65
N GLU A 200 19.96 5.97 -5.52
CA GLU A 200 21.41 6.14 -5.42
C GLU A 200 21.82 7.62 -5.59
N LYS A 201 21.22 8.32 -6.56
CA LYS A 201 21.52 9.73 -6.84
C LYS A 201 21.15 10.65 -5.67
N TYR A 202 20.04 10.36 -4.98
CA TYR A 202 19.43 11.25 -3.98
C TYR A 202 19.39 10.69 -2.57
N ASN A 203 20.01 9.54 -2.33
CA ASN A 203 20.00 8.83 -1.05
C ASN A 203 18.58 8.60 -0.51
N LYS A 204 17.74 7.95 -1.33
CA LYS A 204 16.37 7.55 -0.98
C LYS A 204 16.30 6.03 -0.82
N TYR A 205 15.32 5.52 -0.08
CA TYR A 205 14.93 4.11 -0.20
C TYR A 205 13.78 3.95 -1.19
N ILE A 206 13.68 2.76 -1.80
CA ILE A 206 12.59 2.42 -2.71
C ILE A 206 11.68 1.39 -2.07
N GLY A 207 10.37 1.59 -2.26
CA GLY A 207 9.34 0.63 -1.89
C GLY A 207 8.54 0.10 -3.07
N MET A 208 7.89 -1.05 -2.87
CA MET A 208 7.01 -1.70 -3.83
C MET A 208 5.64 -1.94 -3.20
N HIS A 209 4.60 -1.53 -3.92
CA HIS A 209 3.21 -1.82 -3.62
C HIS A 209 2.53 -2.41 -4.85
N ALA A 210 2.21 -3.70 -4.79
CA ALA A 210 1.68 -4.45 -5.92
C ALA A 210 0.23 -4.91 -5.69
N HIS A 211 -0.65 -4.72 -6.69
CA HIS A 211 -1.99 -5.29 -6.71
C HIS A 211 -2.05 -6.61 -7.48
N ASN A 212 -3.02 -7.46 -7.12
CA ASN A 212 -3.06 -8.87 -7.51
C ASN A 212 -4.07 -9.19 -8.62
N ASN A 213 -4.48 -8.18 -9.41
CA ASN A 213 -5.53 -8.31 -10.43
C ASN A 213 -5.22 -9.39 -11.48
N GLN A 214 -3.95 -9.55 -11.86
CA GLN A 214 -3.47 -10.61 -12.73
C GLN A 214 -2.76 -11.75 -11.98
N GLN A 215 -2.91 -11.85 -10.65
CA GLN A 215 -2.15 -12.74 -9.76
C GLN A 215 -0.62 -12.54 -9.78
N LEU A 216 -0.16 -11.33 -10.07
CA LEU A 216 1.27 -11.00 -10.18
C LEU A 216 1.82 -10.21 -8.99
N ALA A 217 1.03 -9.92 -7.94
CA ALA A 217 1.48 -9.04 -6.86
C ALA A 217 2.74 -9.55 -6.16
N PHE A 218 2.77 -10.84 -5.81
CA PHE A 218 3.94 -11.46 -5.19
C PHE A 218 5.12 -11.52 -6.15
N ALA A 219 4.90 -11.93 -7.40
CA ALA A 219 5.94 -12.02 -8.43
C ALA A 219 6.60 -10.65 -8.68
N ASN A 220 5.80 -9.60 -8.82
CA ASN A 220 6.27 -8.23 -8.99
C ASN A 220 7.02 -7.74 -7.76
N THR A 221 6.56 -8.09 -6.55
CA THR A 221 7.23 -7.71 -5.30
C THR A 221 8.63 -8.34 -5.18
N ILE A 222 8.78 -9.63 -5.48
CA ILE A 222 10.09 -10.30 -5.42
C ILE A 222 11.00 -9.91 -6.59
N GLU A 223 10.45 -9.61 -7.77
CA GLU A 223 11.24 -9.08 -8.89
C GLU A 223 11.80 -7.69 -8.52
N ALA A 224 11.00 -6.78 -7.98
CA ALA A 224 11.48 -5.49 -7.47
C ALA A 224 12.55 -5.68 -6.39
N THR A 225 12.34 -6.63 -5.47
CA THR A 225 13.31 -6.98 -4.43
C THR A 225 14.64 -7.44 -5.03
N ALA A 226 14.64 -8.27 -6.08
CA ALA A 226 15.85 -8.70 -6.79
C ALA A 226 16.59 -7.53 -7.46
N ARG A 227 15.90 -6.41 -7.71
CA ARG A 227 16.49 -5.17 -8.25
C ARG A 227 16.96 -4.19 -7.20
N GLY A 228 16.89 -4.55 -5.91
CA GLY A 228 17.42 -3.74 -4.81
C GLY A 228 16.36 -2.98 -4.02
N VAL A 229 15.08 -3.03 -4.42
CA VAL A 229 13.98 -2.48 -3.64
C VAL A 229 13.91 -3.17 -2.27
N SER A 230 13.65 -2.40 -1.21
CA SER A 230 13.79 -2.88 0.17
C SER A 230 12.51 -2.74 0.99
N TYR A 231 11.61 -1.83 0.66
CA TYR A 231 10.36 -1.62 1.41
C TYR A 231 9.20 -2.31 0.70
N LEU A 232 8.65 -3.35 1.32
CA LEU A 232 7.73 -4.27 0.66
C LEU A 232 6.36 -4.22 1.35
N ASP A 233 5.35 -3.71 0.64
CA ASP A 233 3.98 -3.70 1.13
C ASP A 233 3.31 -5.07 0.93
N ALA A 234 2.63 -5.54 1.96
CA ALA A 234 1.80 -6.74 1.91
C ALA A 234 0.56 -6.62 2.80
N THR A 235 -0.36 -7.56 2.64
CA THR A 235 -1.62 -7.61 3.39
C THR A 235 -1.98 -9.05 3.73
N MET A 236 -2.63 -9.26 4.88
CA MET A 236 -3.09 -10.59 5.29
C MET A 236 -4.04 -11.16 4.24
N MET A 237 -3.75 -12.37 3.73
CA MET A 237 -4.53 -13.04 2.69
C MET A 237 -4.80 -12.16 1.45
N SER A 238 -3.84 -11.35 1.05
CA SER A 238 -3.99 -10.40 -0.08
C SER A 238 -5.15 -9.41 0.09
N MET A 239 -5.65 -9.12 1.29
CA MET A 239 -6.79 -8.20 1.44
C MET A 239 -6.49 -6.79 0.92
N GLY A 240 -7.30 -6.29 -0.01
CA GLY A 240 -7.12 -4.96 -0.60
C GLY A 240 -8.09 -4.68 -1.74
N ARG A 241 -7.97 -3.51 -2.37
CA ARG A 241 -8.79 -3.12 -3.52
C ARG A 241 -8.69 -4.14 -4.65
N GLY A 242 -9.84 -4.43 -5.28
CA GLY A 242 -9.90 -5.32 -6.44
C GLY A 242 -9.57 -6.76 -6.06
N ALA A 243 -8.64 -7.37 -6.78
CA ALA A 243 -8.18 -8.73 -6.45
C ALA A 243 -7.22 -8.79 -5.25
N GLY A 244 -6.91 -7.64 -4.64
CA GLY A 244 -6.07 -7.58 -3.46
C GLY A 244 -4.62 -7.17 -3.73
N ASN A 245 -3.75 -7.48 -2.77
CA ASN A 245 -2.35 -7.04 -2.75
C ASN A 245 -1.39 -8.25 -2.63
N CYS A 246 -0.09 -8.01 -2.50
CA CYS A 246 0.87 -9.05 -2.13
C CYS A 246 0.47 -9.69 -0.79
N ALA A 247 0.42 -11.02 -0.73
CA ALA A 247 0.02 -11.74 0.46
C ALA A 247 1.13 -11.71 1.53
N MET A 248 0.78 -11.31 2.75
CA MET A 248 1.70 -11.18 3.88
C MET A 248 2.34 -12.53 4.23
N GLU A 249 1.50 -13.57 4.38
CA GLU A 249 1.92 -14.92 4.72
C GLU A 249 2.88 -15.51 3.68
N LEU A 250 2.71 -15.16 2.41
CA LEU A 250 3.58 -15.59 1.33
C LEU A 250 4.91 -14.84 1.38
N LEU A 251 4.87 -13.51 1.51
CA LEU A 251 6.06 -12.67 1.52
C LEU A 251 6.99 -13.01 2.69
N ILE A 252 6.47 -13.05 3.92
CA ILE A 252 7.33 -13.29 5.10
C ILE A 252 7.89 -14.71 5.13
N SER A 253 7.19 -15.69 4.55
CA SER A 253 7.71 -17.06 4.39
C SER A 253 8.81 -17.16 3.35
N PHE A 254 8.74 -16.31 2.33
CA PHE A 254 9.69 -16.30 1.23
C PHE A 254 11.04 -15.70 1.68
N LEU A 255 10.98 -14.57 2.39
CA LEU A 255 12.14 -13.82 2.86
C LEU A 255 13.02 -14.67 3.79
N LYS A 256 14.34 -14.54 3.66
CA LYS A 256 15.32 -15.29 4.47
C LYS A 256 15.69 -14.60 5.78
N ASN A 257 15.09 -13.45 6.05
CA ASN A 257 15.37 -12.64 7.22
C ASN A 257 14.84 -13.33 8.49
N PRO A 258 15.71 -13.66 9.47
CA PRO A 258 15.31 -14.43 10.65
C PRO A 258 14.39 -13.68 11.61
N LYS A 259 14.24 -12.35 11.44
CA LYS A 259 13.34 -11.53 12.26
C LYS A 259 11.86 -11.78 11.97
N TYR A 260 11.53 -12.26 10.76
CA TYR A 260 10.14 -12.48 10.38
C TYR A 260 9.64 -13.83 10.87
N ASN A 261 8.45 -13.84 11.46
CA ASN A 261 7.82 -15.03 12.01
C ASN A 261 6.41 -15.21 11.44
N ILE A 262 6.20 -16.29 10.69
CA ILE A 262 4.90 -16.60 10.08
C ILE A 262 3.85 -17.08 11.09
N PHE A 263 4.25 -17.67 12.22
CA PHE A 263 3.29 -18.35 13.11
C PHE A 263 2.17 -17.41 13.63
N PRO A 264 2.45 -16.17 14.10
CA PRO A 264 1.39 -15.23 14.46
C PRO A 264 0.46 -14.87 13.30
N VAL A 265 1.01 -14.77 12.08
CA VAL A 265 0.23 -14.46 10.87
C VAL A 265 -0.77 -15.56 10.55
N LEU A 266 -0.36 -16.83 10.63
CA LEU A 266 -1.27 -17.96 10.41
C LEU A 266 -2.40 -17.98 11.44
N LYS A 267 -2.09 -17.72 12.72
CA LYS A 267 -3.13 -17.61 13.75
C LYS A 267 -4.11 -16.48 13.48
N PHE A 268 -3.61 -15.30 13.10
CA PHE A 268 -4.47 -14.17 12.77
C PHE A 268 -5.38 -14.48 11.57
N ILE A 269 -4.86 -15.21 10.58
CA ILE A 269 -5.66 -15.69 9.45
C ILE A 269 -6.81 -16.59 9.94
N GLU A 270 -6.51 -17.59 10.76
CA GLU A 270 -7.49 -18.54 11.30
C GLU A 270 -8.55 -17.85 12.17
N GLU A 271 -8.11 -16.95 13.05
CA GLU A 271 -8.95 -16.35 14.11
C GLU A 271 -9.72 -15.11 13.63
N HIS A 272 -9.24 -14.40 12.61
CA HIS A 272 -9.81 -13.12 12.18
C HIS A 272 -10.14 -13.05 10.69
N MET A 273 -9.24 -13.49 9.79
CA MET A 273 -9.47 -13.32 8.35
C MET A 273 -10.50 -14.31 7.79
N LEU A 274 -10.47 -15.58 8.24
CA LEU A 274 -11.46 -16.58 7.82
C LEU A 274 -12.87 -16.24 8.31
N PRO A 275 -13.10 -15.85 9.58
CA PRO A 275 -14.40 -15.33 10.01
C PRO A 275 -14.85 -14.11 9.20
N LEU A 276 -13.94 -13.17 8.92
CA LEU A 276 -14.29 -11.97 8.13
C LEU A 276 -14.79 -12.32 6.72
N LYS A 277 -14.21 -13.34 6.07
CA LYS A 277 -14.73 -13.86 4.79
C LYS A 277 -16.08 -14.54 4.96
N ALA A 278 -16.26 -15.31 6.02
CA ALA A 278 -17.51 -16.00 6.31
C ALA A 278 -18.67 -15.02 6.56
N ASP A 279 -18.38 -13.84 7.10
CA ASP A 279 -19.33 -12.73 7.31
C ASP A 279 -19.71 -11.98 6.01
N GLY A 280 -19.25 -12.47 4.85
CA GLY A 280 -19.67 -11.97 3.53
C GLY A 280 -18.80 -10.85 2.97
N ILE A 281 -17.67 -10.52 3.61
CA ILE A 281 -16.69 -9.60 3.04
C ILE A 281 -15.88 -10.34 1.97
N VAL A 282 -16.01 -9.89 0.72
CA VAL A 282 -15.42 -10.57 -0.44
C VAL A 282 -14.24 -9.77 -0.99
N TRP A 283 -13.10 -10.44 -1.15
CA TRP A 283 -11.95 -9.96 -1.90
C TRP A 283 -11.19 -11.14 -2.50
N GLY A 284 -10.28 -10.83 -3.43
CA GLY A 284 -9.43 -11.80 -4.08
C GLY A 284 -9.69 -11.87 -5.58
N TYR A 285 -8.93 -12.73 -6.24
CA TYR A 285 -8.99 -12.90 -7.69
C TYR A 285 -10.41 -13.22 -8.17
N ASP A 286 -10.83 -12.50 -9.20
CA ASP A 286 -12.09 -12.70 -9.91
C ASP A 286 -11.92 -12.24 -11.38
N ILE A 287 -12.74 -12.77 -12.28
CA ILE A 287 -12.68 -12.48 -13.72
C ILE A 287 -12.83 -10.97 -14.01
N PRO A 288 -13.74 -10.21 -13.38
CA PRO A 288 -13.84 -8.77 -13.61
C PRO A 288 -12.54 -8.01 -13.27
N TYR A 289 -11.85 -8.42 -12.20
CA TYR A 289 -10.57 -7.82 -11.81
C TYR A 289 -9.44 -8.21 -12.77
N LEU A 290 -9.42 -9.45 -13.26
CA LEU A 290 -8.51 -9.85 -14.35
C LEU A 290 -8.71 -8.94 -15.58
N LEU A 291 -9.96 -8.74 -16.00
CA LEU A 291 -10.26 -7.97 -17.22
C LEU A 291 -9.83 -6.51 -17.09
N THR A 292 -10.17 -5.85 -15.97
CA THR A 292 -9.73 -4.46 -15.73
C THR A 292 -8.22 -4.33 -15.56
N GLY A 293 -7.57 -5.28 -14.88
CA GLY A 293 -6.11 -5.33 -14.75
C GLY A 293 -5.40 -5.51 -16.09
N ARG A 294 -5.87 -6.46 -16.92
CA ARG A 294 -5.35 -6.70 -18.27
C ARG A 294 -5.51 -5.48 -19.18
N LEU A 295 -6.63 -4.77 -19.08
CA LEU A 295 -6.89 -3.56 -19.84
C LEU A 295 -6.23 -2.31 -19.24
N ASN A 296 -5.51 -2.46 -18.12
CA ASN A 296 -4.82 -1.35 -17.45
C ASN A 296 -5.77 -0.20 -17.08
N GLN A 297 -6.96 -0.56 -16.58
CA GLN A 297 -8.03 0.35 -16.19
C GLN A 297 -8.23 0.35 -14.68
N HIS A 298 -8.79 1.45 -14.16
CA HIS A 298 -9.17 1.54 -12.74
C HIS A 298 -10.22 0.46 -12.39
N PRO A 299 -10.10 -0.24 -11.24
CA PRO A 299 -10.95 -1.41 -10.94
C PRO A 299 -12.41 -1.07 -10.60
N SER A 300 -12.85 0.19 -10.68
CA SER A 300 -14.21 0.59 -10.28
C SER A 300 -15.30 -0.18 -11.04
N ALA A 301 -15.14 -0.32 -12.35
CA ALA A 301 -16.10 -1.07 -13.17
C ALA A 301 -16.19 -2.53 -12.75
N ALA A 302 -15.06 -3.16 -12.39
CA ALA A 302 -15.04 -4.52 -11.87
C ALA A 302 -15.68 -4.62 -10.48
N ILE A 303 -15.42 -3.66 -9.58
CA ILE A 303 -16.04 -3.60 -8.25
C ILE A 303 -17.56 -3.51 -8.37
N ASP A 304 -18.07 -2.63 -9.23
CA ASP A 304 -19.51 -2.46 -9.44
C ASP A 304 -20.13 -3.72 -10.06
N TYR A 305 -19.43 -4.35 -11.00
CA TYR A 305 -19.83 -5.60 -11.62
C TYR A 305 -19.94 -6.75 -10.61
N THR A 306 -18.91 -6.95 -9.77
CA THR A 306 -18.89 -7.98 -8.74
C THR A 306 -19.97 -7.72 -7.69
N LYS A 307 -20.18 -6.47 -7.26
CA LYS A 307 -21.25 -6.10 -6.33
C LYS A 307 -22.65 -6.36 -6.89
N ALA A 308 -22.83 -6.21 -8.20
CA ALA A 308 -24.09 -6.52 -8.88
C ALA A 308 -24.35 -8.04 -9.03
N GLY A 309 -23.39 -8.90 -8.66
CA GLY A 309 -23.52 -10.35 -8.80
C GLY A 309 -23.63 -10.81 -10.26
N ARG A 310 -23.12 -10.01 -11.20
CA ARG A 310 -23.14 -10.33 -12.64
C ARG A 310 -22.15 -11.45 -12.96
N THR A 311 -22.46 -12.22 -14.02
CA THR A 311 -21.64 -13.35 -14.49
C THR A 311 -21.51 -13.43 -16.02
N ASP A 312 -22.10 -12.48 -16.74
CA ASP A 312 -21.96 -12.23 -18.18
C ASP A 312 -20.61 -11.58 -18.55
N TYR A 313 -19.50 -12.29 -18.28
CA TYR A 313 -18.15 -11.74 -18.42
C TYR A 313 -17.79 -11.28 -19.84
N ALA A 314 -18.37 -11.92 -20.87
CA ALA A 314 -18.11 -11.57 -22.26
C ALA A 314 -18.71 -10.19 -22.62
N ASP A 315 -19.94 -9.92 -22.17
CA ASP A 315 -20.61 -8.63 -22.36
C ASP A 315 -19.89 -7.55 -21.56
N PHE A 316 -19.49 -7.85 -20.32
CA PHE A 316 -18.66 -6.95 -19.53
C PHE A 316 -17.33 -6.62 -20.21
N TYR A 317 -16.67 -7.61 -20.81
CA TYR A 317 -15.44 -7.35 -21.57
C TYR A 317 -15.69 -6.42 -22.76
N ALA A 318 -16.79 -6.59 -23.49
CA ALA A 318 -17.18 -5.68 -24.56
C ALA A 318 -17.43 -4.25 -24.03
N ASP A 319 -18.18 -4.11 -22.92
CA ASP A 319 -18.45 -2.83 -22.26
C ASP A 319 -17.16 -2.10 -21.84
N LEU A 320 -16.09 -2.84 -21.48
CA LEU A 320 -14.81 -2.25 -21.10
C LEU A 320 -13.98 -1.76 -22.29
N LEU A 321 -14.18 -2.33 -23.49
CA LEU A 321 -13.47 -1.92 -24.72
C LEU A 321 -14.10 -0.68 -25.36
N ASP A 322 -15.39 -0.44 -25.11
CA ASP A 322 -16.15 0.69 -25.66
C ASP A 322 -15.95 2.00 -24.86
N LYS A 323 -15.17 1.97 -23.77
CA LYS A 323 -14.84 3.12 -22.91
C LYS A 323 -13.44 3.66 -23.19
#